data_AF-A0A820XMW9-F1
#
_entry.id   AF-A0A820XMW9-F1
#
_cell.length_a   1.000
_cell.length_b   1.000
_cell.length_c   1.000
_cell.angle_alpha   90.00
_cell.angle_beta   90.00
_cell.angle_gamma   90.00
#
_symmetry.space_group_name_H-M   'P 1'
#
loop_
_entity.id
_entity.type
_entity.pdbx_description
1 polymer ?
#
loop_
_entity_poly.entity_id
_entity_poly.type
_entity_poly.pdbx_seq_one_letter_code
_entity_poly.pdbx_strand_id
1 'polypeptide(L)'
;MIHILVRLWILATAVHASHYKGGLINWKPVDPYTNSSSVEVIFYQSHSWTLSRLRCDQALIDSLGFYADGSTFTNQPFIACQSTGDCLGTGFTTISQPTYCTDFSDAVQISSGALISRMTLDRNTDILVGFNGSAWADVIKQPSNAGASSWRVITHIDLTQKYPINSSPGINL
;
A
#
# COMPACT_ATOMS: atom_id res chain seq x y z
N MET A 1 33.22 -10.65 -27.23
CA MET A 1 32.10 -11.55 -26.84
C MET A 1 31.89 -11.59 -25.32
N ILE A 2 32.93 -11.83 -24.50
CA ILE A 2 32.86 -11.81 -23.02
C ILE A 2 32.33 -10.48 -22.45
N HIS A 3 32.77 -9.33 -22.97
CA HIS A 3 32.29 -8.03 -22.49
C HIS A 3 30.79 -7.78 -22.74
N ILE A 4 30.20 -8.38 -23.77
CA ILE A 4 28.75 -8.26 -24.04
C ILE A 4 27.97 -9.15 -23.08
N LEU A 5 28.44 -10.37 -22.83
CA LEU A 5 27.83 -11.30 -21.88
C LEU A 5 27.88 -10.77 -20.44
N VAL A 6 29.01 -10.20 -20.02
CA VAL A 6 29.14 -9.55 -18.69
C VAL A 6 28.22 -8.34 -18.58
N ARG A 7 28.10 -7.51 -19.63
CA ARG A 7 27.15 -6.39 -19.64
C ARG A 7 25.70 -6.85 -19.63
N LEU A 8 25.34 -7.91 -20.37
CA LEU A 8 24.00 -8.50 -20.32
C LEU A 8 23.68 -9.08 -18.94
N TRP A 9 24.65 -9.70 -18.27
CA TRP A 9 24.47 -10.27 -16.94
C TRP A 9 24.29 -9.19 -15.87
N ILE A 10 25.05 -8.10 -15.94
CA ILE A 10 24.88 -6.92 -15.06
C ILE A 10 23.55 -6.20 -15.34
N LEU A 11 23.10 -6.15 -16.59
CA LEU A 11 21.80 -5.58 -16.94
C LEU A 11 20.63 -6.48 -16.47
N ALA A 12 20.78 -7.80 -16.55
CA ALA A 12 19.76 -8.75 -16.11
C ALA A 12 19.60 -8.80 -14.57
N THR A 13 20.68 -8.58 -13.82
CA THR A 13 20.62 -8.54 -12.35
C THR A 13 20.07 -7.21 -11.80
N ALA A 14 20.07 -6.15 -12.62
CA ALA A 14 19.65 -4.81 -12.23
C ALA A 14 18.16 -4.49 -12.43
N VAL A 15 17.35 -5.43 -12.95
CA VAL A 15 15.89 -5.26 -13.11
C VAL A 15 15.12 -6.11 -12.09
N HIS A 16 15.44 -5.93 -10.81
CA HIS A 16 14.49 -6.28 -9.75
C HIS A 16 13.39 -5.22 -9.76
N ALA A 17 12.41 -5.36 -10.66
CA ALA A 17 11.19 -4.56 -10.58
C ALA A 17 10.46 -4.94 -9.29
N SER A 18 9.75 -4.01 -8.66
CA SER A 18 8.92 -4.34 -7.49
C SER A 18 7.79 -5.28 -7.91
N HIS A 19 7.50 -5.37 -9.22
CA HIS A 19 6.40 -6.12 -9.79
C HIS A 19 5.04 -5.69 -9.21
N TYR A 20 4.99 -4.45 -8.74
CA TYR A 20 3.79 -3.82 -8.24
C TYR A 20 2.91 -3.41 -9.41
N LYS A 21 1.65 -3.86 -9.38
CA LYS A 21 0.65 -3.58 -10.42
C LYS A 21 -0.26 -2.42 -10.06
N GLY A 22 -0.28 -2.02 -8.80
CA GLY A 22 -1.09 -0.90 -8.32
C GLY A 22 -1.69 -1.19 -6.96
N GLY A 23 -2.40 -0.21 -6.43
CA GLY A 23 -3.10 -0.33 -5.17
C GLY A 23 -3.73 0.99 -4.78
N LEU A 24 -4.48 0.94 -3.70
CA LEU A 24 -5.24 2.06 -3.16
C LEU A 24 -5.17 2.02 -1.63
N ILE A 25 -5.23 3.20 -1.04
CA ILE A 25 -5.35 3.37 0.40
C ILE A 25 -6.47 4.39 0.59
N ASN A 26 -7.53 3.96 1.26
CA ASN A 26 -8.70 4.75 1.59
C ASN A 26 -8.91 4.74 3.10
N TRP A 27 -9.59 5.75 3.60
CA TRP A 27 -9.91 5.87 5.01
C TRP A 27 -11.24 6.60 5.21
N LYS A 28 -11.94 6.28 6.30
CA LYS A 28 -13.11 7.03 6.74
C LYS A 28 -13.24 7.02 8.26
N PRO A 29 -13.72 8.10 8.89
CA PRO A 29 -14.11 8.05 10.30
C PRO A 29 -15.27 7.07 10.47
N VAL A 30 -15.29 6.35 11.60
CA VAL A 30 -16.42 5.46 11.96
C VAL A 30 -17.68 6.29 12.22
N ASP A 31 -17.51 7.41 12.92
CA ASP A 31 -18.55 8.41 13.12
C ASP A 31 -18.05 9.77 12.58
N PRO A 32 -18.48 10.19 11.37
CA PRO A 32 -18.07 11.47 10.80
C PRO A 32 -18.65 12.68 11.54
N TYR A 33 -19.58 12.48 12.47
CA TYR A 33 -20.26 13.54 13.22
C TYR A 33 -19.79 13.65 14.68
N THR A 34 -18.83 12.81 15.10
CA THR A 34 -18.31 12.83 16.46
C THR A 34 -17.72 14.20 16.82
N ASN A 35 -17.87 14.59 18.08
CA ASN A 35 -17.23 15.77 18.69
C ASN A 35 -16.12 15.38 19.69
N SER A 36 -15.76 14.10 19.75
CA SER A 36 -14.69 13.59 20.60
C SER A 36 -13.34 14.20 20.21
N SER A 37 -12.44 14.28 21.20
CA SER A 37 -11.03 14.66 21.00
C SER A 37 -10.23 13.59 20.24
N SER A 38 -10.78 12.37 20.14
CA SER A 38 -10.25 11.27 19.34
C SER A 38 -11.30 10.73 18.38
N VAL A 39 -10.87 10.25 17.23
CA VAL A 39 -11.72 9.77 16.14
C VAL A 39 -11.25 8.37 15.74
N GLU A 40 -12.13 7.40 15.82
CA GLU A 40 -11.87 6.08 15.25
C GLU A 40 -11.96 6.17 13.72
N VAL A 41 -10.92 5.72 13.04
CA VAL A 41 -10.78 5.72 11.59
C VAL A 41 -10.61 4.29 11.10
N ILE A 42 -11.39 3.93 10.07
CA ILE A 42 -11.22 2.69 9.31
C ILE A 42 -10.31 2.99 8.13
N PHE A 43 -9.27 2.18 7.98
CA PHE A 43 -8.40 2.15 6.83
C PHE A 43 -8.76 0.94 5.95
N TYR A 44 -8.84 1.16 4.65
CA TYR A 44 -8.93 0.13 3.65
C TYR A 44 -7.73 0.26 2.72
N GLN A 45 -6.93 -0.79 2.63
CA GLN A 45 -5.86 -0.88 1.65
C GLN A 45 -6.11 -2.07 0.73
N SER A 46 -5.79 -1.90 -0.55
CA SER A 46 -5.65 -3.02 -1.47
C SER A 46 -4.43 -2.82 -2.34
N HIS A 47 -3.75 -3.93 -2.62
CA HIS A 47 -2.54 -3.93 -3.42
C HIS A 47 -2.60 -5.09 -4.40
N SER A 48 -2.04 -4.86 -5.58
CA SER A 48 -1.92 -5.84 -6.65
C SER A 48 -0.48 -5.96 -7.08
N TRP A 49 -0.07 -7.20 -7.32
CA TRP A 49 1.31 -7.61 -7.60
C TRP A 49 1.32 -8.63 -8.73
N THR A 50 2.49 -8.92 -9.31
CA THR A 50 2.58 -10.09 -10.18
C THR A 50 2.35 -11.37 -9.38
N LEU A 51 1.66 -12.31 -10.02
CA LEU A 51 1.33 -13.61 -9.43
C LEU A 51 2.57 -14.40 -9.00
N SER A 52 3.65 -14.30 -9.78
CA SER A 52 4.94 -14.94 -9.47
C SER A 52 5.68 -14.33 -8.28
N ARG A 53 5.40 -13.07 -7.94
CA ARG A 53 6.07 -12.38 -6.82
C ARG A 53 5.36 -12.65 -5.51
N LEU A 54 4.05 -12.41 -5.48
CA LEU A 54 3.20 -12.63 -4.32
C LEU A 54 2.08 -13.56 -4.73
N ARG A 55 2.27 -14.84 -4.49
CA ARG A 55 1.32 -15.85 -4.95
C ARG A 55 0.02 -15.74 -4.18
N CYS A 56 -1.08 -15.68 -4.92
CA CYS A 56 -2.44 -15.79 -4.43
C CYS A 56 -3.09 -16.89 -5.29
N ASP A 57 -3.82 -17.79 -4.66
CA ASP A 57 -4.54 -18.87 -5.33
C ASP A 57 -5.81 -19.20 -4.54
N GLN A 58 -6.66 -20.06 -5.12
CA GLN A 58 -7.96 -20.37 -4.52
C GLN A 58 -7.83 -20.92 -3.09
N ALA A 59 -6.81 -21.75 -2.81
CA ALA A 59 -6.61 -22.31 -1.48
C ALA A 59 -6.26 -21.22 -0.45
N LEU A 60 -5.46 -20.22 -0.83
CA LEU A 60 -5.20 -19.06 0.03
C LEU A 60 -6.46 -18.23 0.24
N ILE A 61 -7.28 -17.99 -0.79
CA ILE A 61 -8.54 -17.26 -0.62
C ILE A 61 -9.47 -17.98 0.36
N ASP A 62 -9.68 -19.30 0.16
CA ASP A 62 -10.59 -20.11 0.96
C ASP A 62 -10.16 -20.21 2.44
N SER A 63 -8.85 -20.15 2.69
CA SER A 63 -8.28 -20.22 4.05
C SER A 63 -8.09 -18.85 4.70
N LEU A 64 -8.48 -17.76 4.05
CA LEU A 64 -8.14 -16.39 4.47
C LEU A 64 -6.63 -16.25 4.70
N GLY A 65 -5.85 -16.79 3.78
CA GLY A 65 -4.41 -16.70 3.75
C GLY A 65 -3.94 -15.34 3.25
N PHE A 66 -2.70 -15.01 3.60
CA PHE A 66 -2.02 -13.82 3.11
C PHE A 66 -1.22 -14.18 1.86
N TYR A 67 -1.16 -13.29 0.87
CA TYR A 67 -0.18 -13.47 -0.19
C TYR A 67 1.22 -13.21 0.39
N ALA A 68 2.18 -14.07 0.06
CA ALA A 68 3.57 -13.95 0.53
C ALA A 68 4.54 -14.22 -0.63
N ASP A 69 5.72 -13.59 -0.59
CA ASP A 69 6.85 -14.09 -1.36
C ASP A 69 7.40 -15.33 -0.62
N GLY A 70 7.94 -16.31 -1.35
CA GLY A 70 8.29 -17.65 -0.85
C GLY A 70 9.30 -17.73 0.32
N SER A 71 9.59 -16.62 0.99
CA SER A 71 10.37 -16.51 2.21
C SER A 71 9.79 -15.37 3.06
N THR A 72 8.65 -15.59 3.75
CA THR A 72 8.03 -14.66 4.72
C THR A 72 8.08 -13.20 4.28
N PHE A 73 7.02 -12.72 3.64
CA PHE A 73 6.90 -11.36 3.11
C PHE A 73 7.44 -10.28 4.09
N THR A 74 8.72 -9.93 3.95
CA THR A 74 9.50 -9.17 4.96
C THR A 74 9.33 -7.66 4.78
N ASN A 75 8.80 -7.26 3.61
CA ASN A 75 8.55 -5.87 3.20
C ASN A 75 7.10 -5.69 2.76
N GLN A 76 6.17 -6.25 3.55
CA GLN A 76 4.72 -6.13 3.38
C GLN A 76 4.28 -4.69 3.09
N PRO A 77 3.15 -4.44 2.39
CA PRO A 77 2.71 -3.10 2.06
C PRO A 77 2.22 -2.36 3.29
N PHE A 78 3.17 -2.00 4.14
CA PHE A 78 2.92 -1.34 5.39
C PHE A 78 2.54 0.10 5.09
N ILE A 79 1.41 0.53 5.64
CA ILE A 79 1.06 1.94 5.59
C ILE A 79 1.82 2.62 6.71
N ALA A 80 2.81 3.40 6.32
CA ALA A 80 3.68 4.15 7.22
C ALA A 80 3.49 5.65 7.02
N CYS A 81 3.94 6.42 8.01
CA CYS A 81 4.01 7.87 7.90
C CYS A 81 4.96 8.29 6.76
N GLN A 82 4.57 9.27 5.96
CA GLN A 82 5.32 9.66 4.76
C GLN A 82 6.44 10.67 5.00
N SER A 83 6.35 11.41 6.10
CA SER A 83 7.36 12.36 6.55
C SER A 83 7.76 12.06 7.99
N THR A 84 9.05 12.12 8.29
CA THR A 84 9.57 11.90 9.63
C THR A 84 9.01 12.95 10.58
N GLY A 85 8.23 12.51 11.57
CA GLY A 85 7.69 13.38 12.61
C GLY A 85 6.25 13.84 12.38
N ASP A 86 5.71 13.73 11.16
CA ASP A 86 4.36 14.21 10.80
C ASP A 86 3.26 13.49 11.58
N CYS A 87 3.46 12.20 11.85
CA CYS A 87 2.53 11.38 12.62
C CYS A 87 2.80 11.38 14.13
N LEU A 88 3.75 12.16 14.63
CA LEU A 88 4.02 12.21 16.07
C LEU A 88 2.88 12.93 16.79
N GLY A 89 2.34 12.29 17.83
CA GLY A 89 1.27 12.88 18.63
C GLY A 89 -0.08 12.97 17.90
N THR A 90 -0.30 12.17 16.86
CA THR A 90 -1.60 12.06 16.17
C THR A 90 -2.34 10.76 16.50
N GLY A 91 -1.70 9.85 17.26
CA GLY A 91 -2.17 8.48 17.48
C GLY A 91 -1.89 7.51 16.33
N PHE A 92 -1.35 7.98 15.20
CA PHE A 92 -1.05 7.10 14.07
C PHE A 92 0.15 6.18 14.36
N THR A 93 0.01 4.90 14.04
CA THR A 93 1.07 3.91 14.09
C THR A 93 1.13 3.15 12.76
N THR A 94 2.30 2.64 12.39
CA THR A 94 2.45 1.90 11.13
C THR A 94 1.50 0.70 11.09
N ILE A 95 0.70 0.60 10.02
CA ILE A 95 -0.18 -0.55 9.78
C ILE A 95 0.69 -1.66 9.19
N SER A 96 1.18 -2.55 10.05
CA SER A 96 2.12 -3.62 9.70
C SER A 96 1.47 -5.00 9.52
N GLN A 97 0.15 -5.06 9.44
CA GLN A 97 -0.57 -6.31 9.32
C GLN A 97 -0.45 -6.86 7.87
N PRO A 98 -0.31 -8.19 7.71
CA PRO A 98 -0.27 -8.77 6.38
C PRO A 98 -1.59 -8.59 5.64
N THR A 99 -1.51 -8.46 4.32
CA THR A 99 -2.66 -8.30 3.43
C THR A 99 -3.20 -9.66 3.00
N TYR A 100 -4.51 -9.86 3.11
CA TYR A 100 -5.16 -11.12 2.75
C TYR A 100 -5.28 -11.24 1.23
N CYS A 101 -5.02 -12.42 0.69
CA CYS A 101 -5.26 -12.76 -0.71
C CYS A 101 -6.78 -12.71 -0.96
N THR A 102 -7.21 -11.89 -1.91
CA THR A 102 -8.64 -11.71 -2.23
C THR A 102 -8.99 -12.13 -3.65
N ASP A 103 -8.03 -12.05 -4.58
CA ASP A 103 -8.25 -12.41 -5.98
C ASP A 103 -6.93 -12.69 -6.70
N PHE A 104 -6.98 -13.45 -7.79
CA PHE A 104 -5.83 -13.70 -8.66
C PHE A 104 -6.27 -13.99 -10.10
N SER A 105 -5.35 -13.80 -11.04
CA SER A 105 -5.54 -14.18 -12.44
C SER A 105 -4.27 -14.76 -13.03
N ASP A 106 -4.31 -16.05 -13.37
CA ASP A 106 -3.25 -16.71 -14.13
C ASP A 106 -3.09 -16.11 -15.54
N ALA A 107 -4.19 -15.71 -16.18
CA ALA A 107 -4.18 -15.22 -17.55
C ALA A 107 -3.38 -13.91 -17.72
N VAL A 108 -3.48 -13.00 -16.74
CA VAL A 108 -2.73 -11.73 -16.74
C VAL A 108 -1.61 -11.67 -15.70
N GLN A 109 -1.35 -12.79 -15.02
CA GLN A 109 -0.30 -12.94 -14.01
C GLN A 109 -0.38 -11.90 -12.88
N ILE A 110 -1.57 -11.74 -12.30
CA ILE A 110 -1.83 -10.78 -11.21
C ILE A 110 -2.30 -11.52 -9.94
N SER A 111 -1.84 -11.05 -8.79
CA SER A 111 -2.42 -11.33 -7.48
C SER A 111 -2.92 -10.04 -6.87
N SER A 112 -4.03 -10.10 -6.17
CA SER A 112 -4.62 -8.98 -5.44
C SER A 112 -4.93 -9.38 -4.01
N GLY A 113 -4.79 -8.41 -3.12
CA GLY A 113 -5.29 -8.58 -1.77
C GLY A 113 -5.63 -7.28 -1.09
N ALA A 114 -6.31 -7.41 0.04
CA ALA A 114 -6.81 -6.28 0.81
C ALA A 114 -6.66 -6.49 2.31
N LEU A 115 -6.68 -5.38 3.03
CA LEU A 115 -6.75 -5.33 4.48
C LEU A 115 -7.66 -4.18 4.90
N ILE A 116 -8.51 -4.46 5.88
CA ILE A 116 -9.22 -3.44 6.65
C ILE A 116 -8.57 -3.38 8.03
N SER A 117 -8.18 -2.18 8.45
CA SER A 117 -7.68 -1.94 9.81
C SER A 117 -8.40 -0.75 10.44
N ARG A 118 -8.32 -0.65 11.76
CA ARG A 118 -8.93 0.42 12.54
C ARG A 118 -7.86 1.06 13.41
N MET A 119 -7.96 2.37 13.58
CA MET A 119 -7.05 3.13 14.41
C MET A 119 -7.78 4.31 15.01
N THR A 120 -7.42 4.66 16.24
CA THR A 120 -7.91 5.90 16.87
C THR A 120 -6.86 6.97 16.66
N LEU A 121 -7.27 8.08 16.03
CA LEU A 121 -6.43 9.24 15.77
C LEU A 121 -6.93 10.44 16.56
N ASP A 122 -6.06 11.40 16.81
CA ASP A 122 -6.43 12.65 17.48
C ASP A 122 -7.23 13.56 16.53
N ARG A 123 -8.19 14.32 17.06
CA ARG A 123 -9.13 15.12 16.26
C ARG A 123 -8.46 16.21 15.41
N ASN A 124 -7.27 16.65 15.78
CA ASN A 124 -6.50 17.66 15.05
C ASN A 124 -5.51 17.04 14.04
N THR A 125 -5.63 15.75 13.73
CA THR A 125 -4.75 15.06 12.79
C THR A 125 -4.91 15.59 11.37
N ASP A 126 -3.79 15.99 10.78
CA ASP A 126 -3.61 16.35 9.37
C ASP A 126 -2.27 15.75 8.91
N ILE A 127 -2.29 14.59 8.25
CA ILE A 127 -1.09 13.77 7.97
C ILE A 127 -1.12 13.10 6.60
N LEU A 128 0.08 12.77 6.09
CA LEU A 128 0.25 11.91 4.91
C LEU A 128 0.75 10.53 5.31
N VAL A 129 0.00 9.49 4.94
CA VAL A 129 0.37 8.09 5.18
C VAL A 129 0.34 7.30 3.88
N GLY A 130 1.14 6.24 3.77
CA GLY A 130 1.23 5.51 2.51
C GLY A 130 2.18 4.34 2.52
N PHE A 131 2.22 3.65 1.39
CA PHE A 131 3.19 2.60 1.08
C PHE A 131 4.25 3.11 0.09
N ASN A 132 5.51 2.78 0.35
CA ASN A 132 6.66 3.18 -0.47
C ASN A 132 7.27 1.95 -1.15
N GLY A 133 7.46 2.01 -2.47
CA GLY A 133 8.18 0.99 -3.23
C GLY A 133 9.58 1.47 -3.65
N SER A 134 10.56 0.57 -3.56
CA SER A 134 11.98 0.83 -3.87
C SER A 134 12.42 0.36 -5.27
N ALA A 135 11.49 0.00 -6.15
CA ALA A 135 11.76 -0.51 -7.48
C ALA A 135 10.62 -0.19 -8.47
N TRP A 136 10.76 -0.57 -9.75
CA TRP A 136 9.78 -0.26 -10.79
C TRP A 136 8.38 -0.78 -10.42
N ALA A 137 7.39 0.11 -10.45
CA ALA A 137 5.99 -0.30 -10.63
C ALA A 137 5.80 -0.57 -12.12
N ASP A 138 5.28 -1.74 -12.48
CA ASP A 138 5.29 -2.21 -13.88
C ASP A 138 4.54 -1.27 -14.83
N VAL A 139 3.66 -0.39 -14.32
CA VAL A 139 2.84 0.51 -15.15
C VAL A 139 2.46 1.81 -14.40
N ILE A 140 3.41 2.53 -13.81
CA ILE A 140 3.15 3.96 -13.52
C ILE A 140 3.80 4.76 -14.65
N LYS A 141 2.98 5.29 -15.56
CA LYS A 141 3.43 6.30 -16.52
C LYS A 141 3.96 7.49 -15.71
N GLN A 142 5.26 7.53 -15.51
CA GLN A 142 5.89 8.67 -14.89
C GLN A 142 5.95 9.83 -15.90
N PRO A 143 5.70 11.08 -15.48
CA PRO A 143 6.08 12.22 -16.30
C PRO A 143 7.58 12.13 -16.61
N SER A 144 7.99 12.63 -17.78
CA SER A 144 9.25 12.30 -18.47
C SER A 144 10.57 12.56 -17.75
N ASN A 145 10.57 12.95 -16.47
CA ASN A 145 11.76 13.24 -15.66
C ASN A 145 11.68 12.74 -14.20
N ALA A 146 10.71 11.90 -13.83
CA ALA A 146 10.71 11.31 -12.48
C ALA A 146 11.66 10.10 -12.43
N GLY A 147 12.45 10.01 -11.36
CA GLY A 147 13.42 8.93 -11.16
C GLY A 147 12.72 7.60 -10.92
N ALA A 148 13.17 6.55 -11.60
CA ALA A 148 12.62 5.19 -11.55
C ALA A 148 12.82 4.44 -10.20
N SER A 149 13.34 5.10 -9.17
CA SER A 149 13.83 4.45 -7.93
C SER A 149 12.92 4.59 -6.72
N SER A 150 11.85 5.40 -6.78
CA SER A 150 10.88 5.47 -5.68
C SER A 150 9.51 5.92 -6.15
N TRP A 151 8.50 5.10 -5.90
CA TRP A 151 7.09 5.47 -6.05
C TRP A 151 6.38 5.27 -4.73
N ARG A 152 5.24 5.94 -4.57
CA ARG A 152 4.47 5.91 -3.33
C ARG A 152 2.98 5.88 -3.67
N VAL A 153 2.23 5.08 -2.93
CA VAL A 153 0.77 5.20 -2.86
C VAL A 153 0.45 5.84 -1.53
N ILE A 154 -0.17 7.02 -1.57
CA ILE A 154 -0.34 7.89 -0.41
C ILE A 154 -1.80 8.28 -0.32
N THR A 155 -2.30 8.39 0.91
CA THR A 155 -3.53 9.11 1.22
C THR A 155 -3.24 10.24 2.19
N HIS A 156 -3.94 11.35 2.00
CA HIS A 156 -3.99 12.46 2.94
C HIS A 156 -5.15 12.22 3.91
N ILE A 157 -4.89 12.40 5.20
CA ILE A 157 -5.88 12.28 6.27
C ILE A 157 -6.02 13.64 6.92
N ASP A 158 -7.23 14.18 6.91
CA ASP A 158 -7.57 15.45 7.55
C ASP A 158 -8.83 15.27 8.41
N LEU A 159 -8.63 15.27 9.73
CA LEU A 159 -9.69 15.18 10.73
C LEU A 159 -10.08 16.54 11.31
N THR A 160 -9.39 17.61 10.89
CA THR A 160 -9.59 18.97 11.41
C THR A 160 -10.93 19.55 10.99
N GLN A 161 -11.51 19.05 9.89
CA GLN A 161 -12.84 19.43 9.44
C GLN A 161 -13.89 19.05 10.49
N LYS A 162 -14.74 20.04 10.82
CA LYS A 162 -15.62 19.92 11.99
C LYS A 162 -16.88 19.10 11.74
N TYR A 163 -17.54 19.27 10.58
CA TYR A 163 -18.84 18.65 10.33
C TYR A 163 -19.23 18.62 8.84
N PRO A 164 -19.36 17.44 8.20
CA PRO A 164 -18.82 16.15 8.66
C PRO A 164 -17.28 16.14 8.61
N ILE A 165 -16.64 15.30 9.41
CA ILE A 165 -15.21 14.98 9.24
C ILE A 165 -15.00 14.42 7.82
N ASN A 166 -13.89 14.79 7.19
CA ASN A 166 -13.56 14.33 5.84
C ASN A 166 -13.35 12.81 5.79
N SER A 167 -13.42 12.27 4.57
CA SER A 167 -13.05 10.90 4.27
C SER A 167 -12.27 10.86 2.96
N SER A 168 -11.52 9.79 2.71
CA SER A 168 -10.85 9.61 1.43
C SER A 168 -11.87 9.59 0.28
N PRO A 169 -11.55 10.17 -0.88
CA PRO A 169 -12.38 10.03 -2.07
C PRO A 169 -12.55 8.55 -2.44
N GLY A 170 -13.80 8.10 -2.67
CA GLY A 170 -14.03 6.88 -3.46
C GLY A 170 -14.42 5.59 -2.74
N ILE A 171 -14.81 5.60 -1.45
CA ILE A 171 -15.50 4.45 -0.85
C ILE A 171 -16.78 4.91 -0.12
N ASN A 172 -17.91 4.85 -0.82
CA ASN A 172 -19.24 4.77 -0.21
C ASN A 172 -19.54 3.28 0.00
N LEU A 173 -18.87 2.67 0.97
CA LEU A 173 -19.29 1.37 1.54
C LEU A 173 -20.38 1.64 2.57
#